data_AF-A0A453BLF2-F1
#
_entry.id   AF-A0A453BLF2-F1
#
_cell.length_a   1.000
_cell.length_b   1.000
_cell.length_c   1.000
_cell.angle_alpha   90.00
_cell.angle_beta   90.00
_cell.angle_gamma   90.00
#
_symmetry.space_group_name_H-M   'P 1'
#
loop_
_entity.id
_entity.type
_entity.pdbx_description
1 polymer ?
#
loop_
_entity_poly.entity_id
_entity_poly.type
_entity_poly.pdbx_seq_one_letter_code
_entity_poly.pdbx_strand_id
1 'polypeptide(L)'
;QNFPTSSHPLVGHLSVTLRRTGDFLGKIPISAIIACDVKVHTLCKIIDPKAEFDPLLVLSMIYNAAKQSPGVSVSNRNFWIQSQRPYSPEAVDLALQCWSGISDPIRVEAVLIPCAMEDGPKMVSLNISENEHYMGDIALKLSATDPSHVLVSRSVQSQ
;
A
#
# COMPACT_ATOMS: atom_id res chain seq x y z
N GLN A 1 -2.36 -14.42 12.23
CA GLN A 1 -2.10 -14.13 13.66
C GLN A 1 -0.64 -13.74 13.89
N ASN A 2 0.36 -14.46 13.36
CA ASN A 2 1.79 -14.14 13.61
C ASN A 2 2.42 -13.13 12.63
N PHE A 3 1.73 -12.74 11.55
CA PHE A 3 2.27 -11.80 10.58
C PHE A 3 2.65 -10.43 11.15
N PRO A 4 1.85 -9.80 12.03
CA PRO A 4 2.16 -8.49 12.61
C PRO A 4 3.44 -8.45 13.45
N THR A 5 4.00 -9.60 13.83
CA THR A 5 5.25 -9.70 14.61
C THR A 5 6.46 -10.06 13.74
N SER A 6 6.31 -10.09 12.41
CA SER A 6 7.40 -10.40 11.49
C SER A 6 8.21 -9.15 11.13
N SER A 7 9.38 -9.34 10.50
CA SER A 7 10.19 -8.26 9.94
C SER A 7 9.79 -7.86 8.51
N HIS A 8 8.65 -8.35 8.02
CA HIS A 8 8.22 -8.12 6.65
C HIS A 8 7.84 -6.62 6.46
N PRO A 9 8.24 -5.95 5.36
CA PRO A 9 7.96 -4.52 5.16
C PRO A 9 6.46 -4.16 5.24
N LEU A 10 5.58 -5.07 4.82
CA LEU A 10 4.12 -4.93 4.97
C LEU A 10 3.64 -4.78 6.42
N VAL A 11 4.42 -5.20 7.42
CA VAL A 11 4.07 -4.95 8.82
C VAL A 11 3.98 -3.46 9.08
N GLY A 12 4.88 -2.64 8.53
CA GLY A 12 4.78 -1.18 8.64
C GLY A 12 3.49 -0.62 8.03
N HIS A 13 3.12 -1.10 6.84
CA HIS A 13 1.84 -0.74 6.20
C HIS A 13 0.65 -1.16 7.07
N LEU A 14 0.66 -2.37 7.61
CA LEU A 14 -0.39 -2.87 8.49
C LEU A 14 -0.48 -2.03 9.77
N SER A 15 0.64 -1.77 10.44
CA SER A 15 0.73 -0.97 11.67
C SER A 15 0.09 0.40 11.51
N VAL A 16 0.40 1.12 10.43
CA VAL A 16 -0.20 2.43 10.15
C VAL A 16 -1.72 2.30 9.96
N THR A 17 -2.18 1.28 9.23
CA THR A 17 -3.63 1.09 8.99
C THR A 17 -4.39 0.67 10.24
N LEU A 18 -3.75 0.02 11.21
CA LEU A 18 -4.34 -0.34 12.50
C LEU A 18 -4.50 0.86 13.45
N ARG A 19 -3.84 1.99 13.18
CA ARG A 19 -4.04 3.27 13.89
C ARG A 19 -5.20 4.10 13.34
N ARG A 20 -5.62 3.82 12.11
CA ARG A 20 -6.68 4.59 11.45
C ARG A 20 -8.02 4.31 12.10
N THR A 21 -8.87 5.33 12.16
CA THR A 21 -10.25 5.20 12.65
C THR A 21 -11.24 5.01 11.49
N GLY A 22 -12.44 4.56 11.84
CA GLY A 22 -13.55 4.43 10.89
C GLY A 22 -13.31 3.39 9.79
N ASP A 23 -13.77 3.71 8.58
CA ASP A 23 -13.85 2.76 7.48
C ASP A 23 -12.49 2.29 6.94
N PHE A 24 -11.37 2.88 7.34
CA PHE A 24 -10.04 2.50 6.85
C PHE A 24 -9.22 1.67 7.82
N LEU A 25 -9.76 1.37 9.00
CA LEU A 25 -9.08 0.55 10.01
C LEU A 25 -8.68 -0.81 9.43
N GLY A 26 -7.40 -1.13 9.46
CA GLY A 26 -6.84 -2.41 9.00
C GLY A 26 -6.97 -2.67 7.50
N LYS A 27 -7.34 -1.66 6.69
CA LYS A 27 -7.39 -1.76 5.23
C LYS A 27 -6.05 -1.37 4.63
N ILE A 28 -5.45 -2.31 3.89
CA ILE A 28 -4.17 -2.11 3.18
C ILE A 28 -4.46 -1.96 1.69
N PRO A 29 -3.81 -1.05 0.96
CA PRO A 29 -3.97 -0.99 -0.49
C PRO A 29 -3.22 -2.16 -1.14
N ILE A 30 -3.83 -2.83 -2.12
CA ILE A 30 -3.21 -4.00 -2.78
C ILE A 30 -1.85 -3.64 -3.40
N SER A 31 -1.67 -2.41 -3.89
CA SER A 31 -0.40 -1.93 -4.42
C SER A 31 0.75 -1.95 -3.39
N ALA A 32 0.47 -1.80 -2.09
CA ALA A 32 1.48 -2.00 -1.05
C ALA A 32 1.93 -3.47 -0.96
N ILE A 33 1.00 -4.42 -1.11
CA ILE A 33 1.32 -5.85 -1.16
C ILE A 33 2.23 -6.16 -2.34
N ILE A 34 1.91 -5.60 -3.51
CA ILE A 34 2.72 -5.76 -4.73
C ILE A 34 4.15 -5.24 -4.51
N ALA A 35 4.27 -4.06 -3.89
CA ALA A 35 5.56 -3.41 -3.70
C ALA A 35 6.45 -4.12 -2.66
N CYS A 36 5.86 -4.73 -1.62
CA CYS A 36 6.60 -5.25 -0.48
C CYS A 36 6.77 -6.76 -0.46
N ASP A 37 5.88 -7.54 -1.10
CA ASP A 37 5.92 -9.00 -1.08
C ASP A 37 6.50 -9.56 -2.39
N VAL A 38 7.81 -9.83 -2.36
CA VAL A 38 8.54 -10.40 -3.50
C VAL A 38 8.00 -11.77 -3.91
N LYS A 39 7.44 -12.55 -2.98
CA LYS A 39 6.86 -13.86 -3.30
C LYS A 39 5.59 -13.68 -4.12
N VAL A 40 4.72 -12.75 -3.72
CA VAL A 40 3.50 -12.42 -4.47
C VAL A 40 3.86 -11.94 -5.88
N HIS A 41 4.82 -11.02 -6.01
CA HIS A 41 5.25 -10.53 -7.31
C HIS A 41 5.84 -11.65 -8.19
N THR A 42 6.66 -12.53 -7.62
CA THR A 42 7.25 -13.68 -8.33
C THR A 42 6.19 -14.67 -8.80
N LEU A 43 5.20 -14.99 -7.95
CA LEU A 43 4.09 -15.88 -8.31
C LEU A 43 3.26 -15.30 -9.46
N CYS A 44 2.98 -14.00 -9.46
CA CYS A 44 2.27 -13.35 -10.56
C CYS A 44 3.03 -13.50 -11.88
N LYS A 45 4.36 -13.32 -11.88
CA LYS A 45 5.21 -13.54 -13.08
C LYS A 45 5.20 -14.98 -13.58
N ILE A 46 5.17 -15.96 -12.67
CA ILE A 46 5.11 -17.39 -13.03
C ILE A 46 3.77 -17.71 -13.70
N ILE A 47 2.68 -17.12 -13.21
CA ILE A 47 1.34 -17.32 -13.78
C ILE A 47 1.22 -16.61 -15.14
N ASP A 48 1.65 -15.36 -15.25
CA ASP A 48 1.72 -14.61 -16.51
C ASP A 48 2.97 -13.71 -16.54
N PRO A 49 3.95 -13.97 -17.44
CA PRO A 49 5.15 -13.14 -17.57
C PRO A 49 4.89 -11.66 -17.82
N LYS A 50 3.73 -11.27 -18.37
CA LYS A 50 3.34 -9.86 -18.56
C LYS A 50 3.23 -9.10 -17.24
N ALA A 51 3.01 -9.80 -16.13
CA ALA A 51 2.94 -9.24 -14.78
C ALA A 51 4.25 -8.53 -14.36
N GLU A 52 5.36 -8.76 -15.06
CA GLU A 52 6.59 -8.00 -14.86
C GLU A 52 6.48 -6.53 -15.28
N PHE A 53 5.69 -6.24 -16.31
CA PHE A 53 5.60 -4.91 -16.94
C PHE A 53 4.26 -4.24 -16.73
N ASP A 54 3.22 -5.01 -16.38
CA ASP A 54 1.86 -4.52 -16.20
C ASP A 54 1.44 -4.58 -14.72
N PRO A 55 1.53 -3.47 -13.96
CA PRO A 55 1.11 -3.43 -12.57
C PRO A 55 -0.41 -3.59 -12.40
N LEU A 56 -1.22 -3.28 -13.42
CA LEU A 56 -2.67 -3.49 -13.38
C LEU A 56 -3.02 -4.97 -13.50
N LEU A 57 -2.26 -5.72 -14.31
CA LEU A 57 -2.40 -7.18 -14.37
C LEU A 57 -2.12 -7.79 -12.99
N VAL A 58 -0.99 -7.43 -12.36
CA VAL A 58 -0.65 -7.92 -11.00
C VAL A 58 -1.76 -7.57 -10.00
N LEU A 59 -2.24 -6.33 -10.02
CA LEU A 59 -3.33 -5.86 -9.17
C LEU A 59 -4.59 -6.73 -9.35
N SER A 60 -4.97 -7.03 -10.60
CA SER A 60 -6.14 -7.84 -10.90
C SER A 60 -5.98 -9.29 -10.41
N MET A 61 -4.79 -9.87 -10.54
CA MET A 61 -4.49 -11.23 -10.09
C MET A 61 -4.62 -11.34 -8.58
N ILE A 62 -4.05 -10.39 -7.83
CA ILE A 62 -4.14 -10.37 -6.37
C ILE A 62 -5.57 -10.09 -5.92
N TYR A 63 -6.28 -9.16 -6.56
CA TYR A 63 -7.68 -8.88 -6.27
C TYR A 63 -8.55 -10.14 -6.43
N ASN A 64 -8.40 -10.85 -7.54
CA ASN A 64 -9.14 -12.07 -7.83
C ASN A 64 -8.78 -13.22 -6.89
N ALA A 65 -7.50 -13.33 -6.51
CA ALA A 65 -7.05 -14.32 -5.53
C ALA A 65 -7.62 -14.00 -4.12
N ALA A 66 -7.56 -12.74 -3.71
CA ALA A 66 -8.07 -12.29 -2.41
C ALA A 66 -9.60 -12.47 -2.31
N LYS A 67 -10.35 -12.21 -3.39
CA LYS A 67 -11.80 -12.44 -3.44
C LYS A 67 -12.19 -13.91 -3.21
N GLN A 68 -11.32 -14.84 -3.58
CA GLN A 68 -11.52 -16.28 -3.42
C GLN A 68 -10.90 -16.83 -2.12
N SER A 69 -10.11 -16.02 -1.41
CA SER A 69 -9.34 -16.47 -0.26
C SER A 69 -10.17 -16.36 1.03
N PRO A 70 -10.34 -17.47 1.79
CA PRO A 70 -11.03 -17.40 3.07
C PRO A 70 -10.21 -16.58 4.07
N GLY A 71 -10.88 -15.67 4.79
CA GLY A 71 -10.26 -14.87 5.85
C GLY A 71 -9.76 -13.49 5.43
N VAL A 72 -9.88 -13.13 4.15
CA VAL A 72 -9.67 -11.75 3.68
C VAL A 72 -10.87 -11.25 2.88
N SER A 73 -11.07 -9.95 2.87
CA SER A 73 -12.09 -9.26 2.09
C SER A 73 -11.46 -8.16 1.27
N VAL A 74 -11.97 -7.96 0.06
CA VAL A 74 -11.61 -6.84 -0.80
C VAL A 74 -12.78 -5.88 -0.94
N SER A 75 -12.50 -4.59 -1.13
CA SER A 75 -13.57 -3.63 -1.43
C SER A 75 -14.13 -3.82 -2.84
N ASN A 76 -15.44 -3.66 -3.02
CA ASN A 76 -16.09 -3.84 -4.32
C ASN A 76 -15.71 -2.77 -5.37
N ARG A 77 -15.37 -1.56 -4.92
CA ARG A 77 -15.13 -0.40 -5.81
C ARG A 77 -13.68 0.10 -5.84
N ASN A 78 -12.92 -0.23 -4.80
CA ASN A 78 -11.56 0.27 -4.58
C ASN A 78 -10.62 -0.93 -4.41
N PHE A 79 -9.31 -0.71 -4.35
CA PHE A 79 -8.31 -1.77 -4.28
C PHE A 79 -7.77 -1.98 -2.86
N TRP A 80 -8.67 -1.95 -1.87
CA TRP A 80 -8.35 -2.28 -0.48
C TRP A 80 -8.50 -3.78 -0.21
N ILE A 81 -7.63 -4.30 0.64
CA ILE A 81 -7.72 -5.64 1.22
C ILE A 81 -7.66 -5.55 2.75
N GLN A 82 -8.42 -6.40 3.42
CA GLN A 82 -8.53 -6.43 4.87
C GLN A 82 -8.73 -7.86 5.37
N SER A 83 -8.25 -8.14 6.58
CA SER A 83 -8.59 -9.40 7.28
C SER A 83 -10.06 -9.41 7.69
N GLN A 84 -10.78 -10.49 7.36
CA GLN A 84 -12.16 -10.69 7.84
C GLN A 84 -12.23 -11.01 9.33
N ARG A 85 -11.13 -11.54 9.89
CA ARG A 85 -11.02 -11.79 11.33
C ARG A 85 -10.32 -10.61 11.98
N PRO A 86 -10.80 -10.13 13.13
CA PRO A 86 -10.06 -9.14 13.89
C PRO A 86 -8.69 -9.71 14.28
N TYR A 87 -7.68 -8.84 14.30
CA TYR A 87 -6.40 -9.17 14.92
C TYR A 87 -6.59 -9.26 16.43
N SER A 88 -5.80 -10.10 17.10
CA SER A 88 -5.84 -10.15 18.57
C SER A 88 -5.31 -8.83 19.14
N PRO A 89 -5.76 -8.41 20.34
CA PRO A 89 -5.26 -7.19 20.99
C PRO A 89 -3.73 -7.16 21.06
N GLU A 90 -3.10 -8.29 21.40
CA GLU A 90 -1.66 -8.40 21.52
C GLU A 90 -0.95 -8.17 20.18
N ALA A 91 -1.52 -8.67 19.09
CA ALA A 91 -0.98 -8.48 17.75
C ALA A 91 -1.12 -7.03 17.27
N VAL A 92 -2.20 -6.34 17.68
CA VAL A 92 -2.39 -4.91 17.42
C VAL A 92 -1.38 -4.10 18.23
N ASP A 93 -1.27 -4.34 19.54
CA ASP A 93 -0.35 -3.62 20.43
C ASP A 93 1.10 -3.73 19.95
N LEU A 94 1.54 -4.92 19.56
CA LEU A 94 2.87 -5.14 19.00
C LEU A 94 3.08 -4.37 17.69
N ALA A 95 2.11 -4.42 16.77
CA ALA A 95 2.18 -3.66 15.53
C ALA A 95 2.27 -2.14 15.79
N LEU A 96 1.55 -1.64 16.80
CA LEU A 96 1.57 -0.25 17.21
C LEU A 96 2.91 0.17 17.83
N GLN A 97 3.56 -0.71 18.60
CA GLN A 97 4.89 -0.48 19.17
C GLN A 97 5.98 -0.35 18.10
N CYS A 98 5.90 -1.08 16.99
CA CYS A 98 6.87 -0.98 15.90
C CYS A 98 6.98 0.42 15.26
N TRP A 99 6.00 1.30 15.51
CA TRP A 99 5.89 2.62 14.87
C TRP A 99 6.02 3.79 15.85
N SER A 100 6.50 3.57 17.08
CA SER A 100 6.52 4.54 18.18
C SER A 100 7.58 5.65 18.07
N GLY A 101 7.94 6.11 16.87
CA GLY A 101 9.11 6.97 16.66
C GLY A 101 8.93 8.23 15.81
N ILE A 102 7.75 8.48 15.24
CA ILE A 102 7.52 9.63 14.36
C ILE A 102 6.46 10.53 14.98
N SER A 103 6.88 11.50 15.80
CA SER A 103 5.98 12.52 16.34
C SER A 103 5.77 13.70 15.38
N ASP A 104 6.79 13.98 14.55
CA ASP A 104 6.76 15.10 13.61
C ASP A 104 6.51 14.59 12.19
N PRO A 105 5.64 15.27 11.41
CA PRO A 105 5.42 14.92 10.01
C PRO A 105 6.72 14.93 9.21
N ILE A 106 7.00 13.82 8.52
CA ILE A 106 8.17 13.72 7.65
C ILE A 106 7.83 14.35 6.31
N ARG A 107 8.63 15.33 5.90
CA ARG A 107 8.52 15.95 4.59
C ARG A 107 9.42 15.25 3.60
N VAL A 108 8.85 14.80 2.48
CA VAL A 108 9.58 14.17 1.37
C VAL A 108 9.33 14.95 0.10
N GLU A 109 10.39 15.48 -0.50
CA GLU A 109 10.32 16.11 -1.82
C GLU A 109 10.23 15.03 -2.91
N ALA A 110 9.33 15.23 -3.87
CA ALA A 110 9.05 14.33 -4.96
C ALA A 110 8.83 15.09 -6.28
N VAL A 111 8.91 14.38 -7.39
CA VAL A 111 8.66 14.94 -8.73
C VAL A 111 7.30 14.46 -9.23
N LEU A 112 6.39 15.39 -9.51
CA LEU A 112 5.14 15.15 -10.19
C LEU A 112 5.36 15.26 -11.71
N ILE A 113 5.20 14.13 -12.40
CA ILE A 113 5.30 14.06 -13.86
C ILE A 113 3.87 14.14 -14.43
N PRO A 114 3.51 15.21 -15.15
CA PRO A 114 2.19 15.36 -15.77
C PRO A 114 2.05 14.44 -16.98
N CYS A 115 0.80 14.10 -17.32
CA CYS A 115 0.50 13.32 -18.52
C CYS A 115 0.60 14.16 -19.80
N ALA A 116 0.18 15.43 -19.74
CA ALA A 116 0.30 16.36 -20.86
C ALA A 116 1.76 16.84 -20.98
N MET A 117 2.38 16.63 -22.15
CA MET A 117 3.78 17.03 -22.38
C MET A 117 3.99 18.55 -22.39
N GLU A 118 2.91 19.33 -22.50
CA GLU A 118 2.93 20.79 -22.42
C GLU A 118 3.27 21.28 -21.00
N ASP A 119 2.96 20.48 -19.98
CA ASP A 119 3.37 20.73 -18.60
C ASP A 119 4.75 20.11 -18.34
N GLY A 120 5.68 20.89 -17.79
CA GLY A 120 6.94 20.36 -17.27
C GLY A 120 6.78 19.60 -15.95
N PRO A 121 7.74 18.74 -15.56
CA PRO A 121 7.78 18.13 -14.24
C PRO A 121 7.77 19.19 -13.13
N LYS A 122 7.02 18.95 -12.05
CA LYS A 122 6.87 19.89 -10.92
C LYS A 122 7.41 19.25 -9.64
N MET A 123 8.15 20.02 -8.86
CA MET A 123 8.52 19.61 -7.50
C MET A 123 7.28 19.69 -6.61
N VAL A 124 7.01 18.62 -5.88
CA VAL A 124 5.92 18.54 -4.90
C VAL A 124 6.45 18.00 -3.59
N SER A 125 5.83 18.42 -2.50
CA SER A 125 6.18 17.96 -1.16
C SER A 125 5.09 17.01 -0.65
N LEU A 126 5.50 15.80 -0.23
CA LEU A 126 4.67 14.81 0.45
C LEU A 126 4.88 14.97 1.95
N ASN A 127 3.78 15.12 2.71
CA ASN A 127 3.79 15.24 4.16
C ASN A 127 3.28 13.94 4.77
N ILE A 128 4.19 13.13 5.28
CA ILE A 128 3.88 11.84 5.88
C ILE A 128 3.60 12.06 7.37
N SER A 129 2.33 11.94 7.75
CA SER A 129 1.87 12.08 9.14
C SER A 129 1.76 10.72 9.83
N GLU A 130 1.72 10.71 11.17
CA GLU A 130 1.72 9.49 11.98
C GLU A 130 0.47 8.61 11.79
N ASN A 131 -0.68 9.23 11.50
CA ASN A 131 -1.99 8.57 11.49
C ASN A 131 -2.56 8.36 10.07
N GLU A 132 -1.81 8.75 9.04
CA GLU A 132 -2.23 8.59 7.66
C GLU A 132 -1.23 7.74 6.89
N HIS A 133 -1.78 6.82 6.09
CA HIS A 133 -0.94 6.04 5.19
C HIS A 133 -0.40 6.97 4.10
N TYR A 134 0.92 6.98 3.87
CA TYR A 134 1.59 7.92 2.95
C TYR A 134 1.00 7.94 1.51
N MET A 135 0.40 6.83 1.07
CA MET A 135 -0.31 6.77 -0.22
C MET A 135 -1.52 7.72 -0.30
N GLY A 136 -2.06 8.19 0.83
CA GLY A 136 -3.09 9.23 0.85
C GLY A 136 -2.57 10.56 0.31
N ASP A 137 -1.40 10.98 0.77
CA ASP A 137 -0.75 12.19 0.29
C ASP A 137 -0.35 12.07 -1.19
N ILE A 138 0.13 10.90 -1.61
CA ILE A 138 0.42 10.62 -3.02
C ILE A 138 -0.86 10.72 -3.87
N ALA A 139 -1.95 10.09 -3.43
CA ALA A 139 -3.23 10.14 -4.14
C ALA A 139 -3.73 11.57 -4.32
N LEU A 140 -3.60 12.40 -3.27
CA LEU A 140 -3.95 13.82 -3.33
C LEU A 140 -3.12 14.57 -4.36
N LYS A 141 -1.79 14.35 -4.43
CA LYS A 141 -0.94 14.97 -5.46
C LYS A 141 -1.26 14.50 -6.88
N LEU A 142 -1.70 13.24 -7.02
CA LEU A 142 -2.10 12.65 -8.30
C LEU A 142 -3.57 12.91 -8.66
N SER A 143 -4.32 13.67 -7.85
CA SER A 143 -5.77 13.87 -8.01
C SER A 143 -6.58 12.57 -8.08
N ALA A 144 -6.09 11.51 -7.42
CA ALA A 144 -6.80 10.25 -7.29
C ALA A 144 -7.85 10.33 -6.17
N THR A 145 -9.03 9.73 -6.41
CA THR A 145 -10.17 9.78 -5.50
C THR A 145 -10.03 8.91 -4.26
N ASP A 146 -9.19 7.87 -4.31
CA ASP A 146 -8.96 6.96 -3.20
C ASP A 146 -7.47 6.52 -3.17
N PRO A 147 -6.84 6.46 -1.97
CA PRO A 147 -5.43 6.07 -1.84
C PRO A 147 -5.07 4.69 -2.39
N SER A 148 -6.02 3.74 -2.43
CA SER A 148 -5.80 2.42 -3.02
C SER A 148 -5.69 2.43 -4.54
N HIS A 149 -6.04 3.53 -5.21
CA HIS A 149 -5.85 3.68 -6.65
C HIS A 149 -4.41 4.02 -7.03
N VAL A 150 -3.57 4.36 -6.05
CA VAL A 150 -2.14 4.56 -6.28
C VAL A 150 -1.48 3.24 -6.64
N LEU A 151 -0.85 3.20 -7.82
CA LEU A 151 -0.04 2.06 -8.26
C LEU A 151 1.44 2.33 -7.95
N VAL A 152 2.16 1.26 -7.65
CA VAL A 152 3.60 1.31 -7.41
C VAL A 152 4.28 0.59 -8.56
N SER A 153 5.10 1.30 -9.31
CA SER A 153 5.97 0.70 -10.33
C SER A 153 7.13 -0.03 -9.66
N ARG A 154 7.85 -0.85 -10.43
CA ARG A 154 9.14 -1.37 -10.00
C ARG A 154 10.08 -0.22 -9.61
N SER A 155 10.87 -0.43 -8.55
CA SER A 155 11.96 0.48 -8.21
C SER A 155 12.98 0.49 -9.35
N VAL A 156 13.37 1.69 -9.77
CA VAL A 156 14.50 1.88 -10.70
C VAL A 156 15.70 2.32 -9.87
N GLN A 157 16.85 1.68 -10.07
CA GLN A 157 18.10 2.17 -9.49
C GLN A 157 18.58 3.35 -10.34
N SER A 158 18.81 4.51 -9.73
CA SER A 158 19.59 5.56 -10.40
C SER A 158 21.05 5.13 -10.38
N GLN A 159 21.67 5.08 -11.56
CA GLN A 159 23.13 5.01 -11.70
C GLN A 159 23.76 6.35 -11.36
#